data_AF-A0A957UYH2-F1
#
_entry.id   AF-A0A957UYH2-F1
#
_cell.length_a   1.000
_cell.length_b   1.000
_cell.length_c   1.000
_cell.angle_alpha   90.00
_cell.angle_beta   90.00
_cell.angle_gamma   90.00
#
_symmetry.space_group_name_H-M   'P 1'
#
loop_
_entity.id
_entity.type
_entity.pdbx_description
1 polymer ?
#
loop_
_entity_poly.entity_id
_entity_poly.type
_entity_poly.pdbx_seq_one_letter_code
_entity_poly.pdbx_strand_id
1 'polypeptide(L)' 'TNQRETAVVWNRKTGKPYHNAIVWQDTRTDRICAELGRVEGQDRFRDRVGLPLA' A
#
# COMPACT_ATOMS: atom_id res chain seq x y z
N THR A 1 -6.64 1.77 -19.37
CA THR A 1 -6.90 2.68 -18.24
C THR A 1 -7.36 1.85 -17.07
N ASN A 2 -6.57 1.82 -15.99
CA ASN A 2 -6.87 1.06 -14.79
C ASN A 2 -6.71 1.98 -13.58
N GLN A 3 -7.44 1.66 -12.52
CA GLN A 3 -7.21 2.29 -11.24
C GLN A 3 -5.80 1.92 -10.79
N ARG A 4 -5.03 2.94 -10.38
CA ARG A 4 -3.68 2.74 -9.87
C ARG A 4 -3.74 2.43 -8.36
N GLU A 5 -2.63 1.96 -7.80
CA GLU A 5 -2.40 1.65 -6.37
C GLU A 5 -3.28 0.53 -5.74
N THR A 6 -4.37 0.10 -6.38
CA THR A 6 -5.15 -1.07 -5.95
C THR A 6 -4.29 -2.34 -5.89
N ALA A 7 -4.25 -2.99 -4.72
CA ALA A 7 -3.42 -4.17 -4.47
C ALA A 7 -4.25 -5.46 -4.50
N VAL A 8 -3.71 -6.49 -5.17
CA VAL A 8 -4.30 -7.83 -5.26
C VAL A 8 -3.24 -8.87 -4.92
N VAL A 9 -3.61 -9.87 -4.11
CA VAL A 9 -2.75 -11.00 -3.78
C VAL A 9 -3.45 -12.30 -4.16
N TRP A 10 -2.78 -13.13 -4.95
CA TRP A 10 -3.32 -14.39 -5.44
C TRP A 10 -2.27 -15.50 -5.37
N ASN A 11 -2.76 -16.74 -5.42
CA ASN A 11 -1.90 -17.90 -5.48
C ASN A 11 -1.27 -18.02 -6.87
N ARG A 12 0.06 -17.94 -6.95
CA ARG A 12 0.81 -18.02 -8.23
C ARG A 12 0.54 -19.29 -9.03
N LYS A 13 0.30 -20.43 -8.38
CA LYS A 13 0.08 -21.72 -9.07
C LYS A 13 -1.36 -21.90 -9.57
N THR A 14 -2.34 -21.38 -8.82
CA THR A 14 -3.76 -21.65 -9.11
C THR A 14 -4.51 -20.45 -9.68
N GLY A 15 -3.94 -19.23 -9.61
CA GLY A 15 -4.61 -17.99 -10.00
C GLY A 15 -5.71 -17.54 -9.04
N LYS A 16 -6.01 -18.30 -7.97
CA LYS A 16 -7.10 -17.97 -7.04
C LYS A 16 -6.69 -16.81 -6.11
N PRO A 17 -7.55 -15.79 -5.92
CA PRO A 17 -7.30 -14.73 -4.98
C PRO A 17 -7.33 -15.26 -3.54
N TYR A 18 -6.44 -14.74 -2.69
CA TYR A 18 -6.50 -15.02 -1.25
C TYR A 18 -7.49 -14.11 -0.53
N HIS A 19 -7.69 -12.90 -1.06
CA HIS A 19 -8.56 -11.89 -0.49
C HIS A 19 -9.12 -11.00 -1.61
N ASN A 20 -10.17 -10.24 -1.30
CA ASN A 20 -10.65 -9.17 -2.17
C ASN A 20 -9.55 -8.14 -2.41
N ALA A 21 -9.60 -7.50 -3.58
CA ALA A 21 -8.73 -6.37 -3.91
C ALA A 21 -8.90 -5.26 -2.86
N ILE A 22 -7.78 -4.71 -2.40
CA ILE A 22 -7.76 -3.51 -1.56
C ILE A 22 -7.61 -2.32 -2.51
N VAL A 23 -8.66 -1.51 -2.59
CA VAL A 23 -8.70 -0.36 -3.51
C VAL A 23 -7.86 0.79 -2.97
N TRP A 24 -7.39 1.66 -3.85
CA TRP A 24 -6.56 2.82 -3.50
C TRP A 24 -7.20 3.81 -2.51
N GLN A 25 -8.53 3.81 -2.37
CA GLN A 25 -9.27 4.65 -1.42
C GLN A 25 -9.37 4.03 -0.02
N ASP A 26 -8.83 2.84 0.18
CA ASP A 26 -8.93 2.15 1.46
C ASP A 26 -8.02 2.81 2.51
N THR A 27 -8.60 3.17 3.66
CA THR A 27 -7.93 3.88 4.76
C THR A 27 -7.59 2.98 5.94
N ARG A 28 -7.70 1.66 5.81
CA ARG A 28 -7.45 0.73 6.94
C ARG A 28 -5.99 0.74 7.40
N THR A 29 -5.08 1.21 6.55
CA THR A 29 -3.62 1.23 6.78
C THR A 29 -3.12 2.50 7.45
N ASP A 30 -3.94 3.52 7.67
CA ASP A 30 -3.55 4.82 8.23
C ASP A 30 -2.75 4.67 9.55
N ARG A 31 -3.17 3.76 10.42
CA ARG A 31 -2.48 3.50 11.70
C ARG A 31 -1.07 2.95 11.49
N ILE A 32 -0.88 2.09 10.48
CA ILE A 32 0.42 1.50 10.15
C ILE A 32 1.34 2.58 9.57
N CYS A 33 0.83 3.43 8.69
CA CYS A 33 1.59 4.53 8.10
C CYS A 33 2.00 5.56 9.16
N ALA A 34 1.12 5.89 10.10
CA ALA A 34 1.43 6.74 11.24
C ALA A 34 2.52 6.14 12.14
N GLU A 35 2.49 4.83 12.38
CA GLU A 35 3.51 4.12 13.16
C GLU A 35 4.88 4.13 12.45
N LEU A 36 4.92 3.84 11.16
CA LEU A 36 6.13 3.89 10.33
C LEU A 36 6.75 5.29 10.29
N GLY A 37 5.91 6.33 10.17
CA GLY A 37 6.36 7.72 10.14
C GLY A 37 6.95 8.24 11.46
N ARG A 38 6.65 7.60 12.61
CA ARG A 38 7.23 8.00 13.91
C ARG A 38 8.69 7.61 14.06
N VAL A 39 9.11 6.49 13.46
CA VAL A 39 10.47 5.95 13.64
C VAL A 39 11.48 6.68 12.75
N GLU A 40 11.10 6.97 11.50
CA GLU A 40 12.04 7.47 10.48
C GLU A 40 11.53 8.70 9.70
N GLY A 41 10.38 9.27 10.10
CA GLY A 41 9.78 10.43 9.46
C GLY A 41 8.89 10.08 8.26
N GLN A 42 7.92 10.95 7.99
CA GLN A 42 6.94 10.78 6.89
C GLN A 42 7.59 10.82 5.49
N ASP A 43 8.76 11.47 5.36
CA ASP A 43 9.47 11.65 4.10
C ASP A 43 10.56 10.59 3.82
N ARG A 44 10.70 9.56 4.69
CA ARG A 44 11.76 8.55 4.61
C ARG A 44 11.99 7.99 3.19
N PHE A 45 10.92 7.80 2.43
CA PHE A 45 10.98 7.19 1.10
C PHE A 45 10.92 8.19 -0.06
N ARG A 46 10.70 9.48 0.21
CA ARG A 46 10.42 10.48 -0.82
C ARG A 46 11.56 10.58 -1.84
N ASP A 47 12.80 10.52 -1.40
CA ASP A 47 13.97 10.60 -2.29
C ASP A 47 14.11 9.41 -3.25
N ARG A 48 13.51 8.25 -2.90
CA ARG A 48 13.59 7.02 -3.71
C ARG A 48 12.37 6.81 -4.59
N VAL A 49 11.18 7.09 -4.07
CA VAL A 49 9.91 6.76 -4.74
C VAL A 49 9.06 7.98 -5.07
N GLY A 50 9.47 9.19 -4.67
CA GLY A 50 8.76 10.44 -4.93
C GLY A 50 7.49 10.65 -4.11
N LEU A 51 7.17 9.75 -3.18
CA LEU A 51 5.94 9.76 -2.40
C LEU A 51 6.25 9.78 -0.89
N PRO A 52 5.52 10.57 -0.08
CA PRO A 52 5.56 10.47 1.37
C PRO A 52 4.78 9.23 1.85
N LEU A 53 4.95 8.89 3.12
CA LEU A 53 4.02 8.00 3.81
C LEU A 53 2.66 8.72 3.92
N ALA A 54 1.58 8.00 3.58
CA ALA A 54 0.20 8.47 3.61
C ALA A 54 -0.61 7.58 4.55
#